data_AF-A0A3A9K8H0-F1
#
_entry.id   AF-A0A3A9K8H0-F1
#
_cell.length_a   1.000
_cell.length_b   1.000
_cell.length_c   1.000
_cell.angle_alpha   90.00
_cell.angle_beta   90.00
_cell.angle_gamma   90.00
#
_symmetry.space_group_name_H-M   'P 1'
#
loop_
_entity.id
_entity.type
_entity.pdbx_description
1 polymer ?
#
loop_
_entity_poly.entity_id
_entity_poly.type
_entity_poly.pdbx_seq_one_letter_code
_entity_poly.pdbx_strand_id
1 'polypeptide(L)' 'MQQLKQHTLSMVEPFVQYGLQEAQVTSHLHAMREVAAISYLIGKGYDPQTAYLTVESWEVNEVF' A
#
# COMPACT_ATOMS: atom_id res chain seq x y z
N MET A 1 3.12 -22.90 7.68
CA MET A 1 3.32 -22.16 6.41
C MET A 1 2.02 -21.61 5.81
N GLN A 2 0.92 -22.38 5.72
CA GLN A 2 -0.35 -21.87 5.16
C GLN A 2 -0.95 -20.68 5.95
N GLN A 3 -0.93 -20.73 7.29
CA GLN A 3 -1.41 -19.62 8.13
C GLN A 3 -0.58 -18.34 7.96
N LEU A 4 0.75 -18.46 7.87
CA LEU A 4 1.63 -17.31 7.62
C LEU A 4 1.30 -16.67 6.27
N LYS A 5 1.22 -17.47 5.19
CA LYS A 5 0.83 -16.98 3.87
C LYS A 5 -0.53 -16.28 3.90
N GLN A 6 -1.55 -16.90 4.49
CA GLN A 6 -2.90 -16.34 4.53
C GLN A 6 -2.93 -15.02 5.31
N HIS A 7 -2.29 -14.99 6.48
CA HIS A 7 -2.20 -13.78 7.28
C HIS A 7 -1.48 -12.66 6.52
N THR A 8 -0.31 -12.95 5.95
CA THR A 8 0.47 -11.99 5.16
C THR A 8 -0.35 -11.43 4.00
N LEU A 9 -1.00 -12.29 3.20
CA LEU A 9 -1.82 -11.83 2.08
C LEU A 9 -3.04 -11.02 2.55
N SER A 10 -3.74 -11.47 3.59
CA SER A 10 -4.90 -10.74 4.13
C SER A 10 -4.55 -9.34 4.66
N MET A 11 -3.32 -9.16 5.18
CA MET A 11 -2.86 -7.87 5.68
C MET A 11 -2.62 -6.85 4.57
N VAL A 12 -2.17 -7.30 3.39
CA VAL A 12 -1.82 -6.41 2.27
C VAL A 12 -2.90 -6.31 1.19
N GLU A 13 -3.84 -7.26 1.15
CA GLU A 13 -4.88 -7.36 0.12
C GLU A 13 -5.66 -6.04 -0.09
N PRO A 14 -6.10 -5.31 0.96
CA PRO A 14 -6.82 -4.06 0.74
C PRO A 14 -6.01 -3.02 -0.05
N PHE A 15 -4.70 -2.94 0.20
CA PHE A 15 -3.80 -1.99 -0.48
C PHE A 15 -3.49 -2.43 -1.90
N VAL A 16 -3.36 -3.74 -2.14
CA VAL A 16 -3.21 -4.28 -3.50
C VAL A 16 -4.44 -3.97 -4.34
N GLN A 17 -5.65 -4.16 -3.80
CA GLN A 17 -6.90 -3.83 -4.50
C GLN A 17 -7.02 -2.32 -4.76
N TYR A 18 -6.64 -1.49 -3.78
CA TYR A 18 -6.55 -0.04 -3.94
C TYR A 18 -5.60 0.35 -5.09
N GLY A 19 -4.35 -0.10 -5.06
CA GLY A 19 -3.37 0.22 -6.09
C GLY A 19 -3.78 -0.29 -7.49
N LEU A 20 -4.50 -1.40 -7.59
CA LEU A 20 -5.04 -1.87 -8.88
C LEU A 20 -6.17 -0.97 -9.43
N GLN A 21 -6.96 -0.35 -8.56
CA GLN A 21 -7.97 0.64 -8.97
C GLN A 21 -7.31 1.94 -9.39
N GLU A 22 -6.37 2.41 -8.59
CA GLU A 22 -5.67 3.67 -8.76
C GLU A 22 -4.75 3.64 -10.01
N ALA A 23 -4.09 2.51 -10.29
CA ALA A 23 -3.32 2.30 -11.52
C ALA A 23 -4.14 2.44 -12.83
N GLN A 24 -5.48 2.36 -12.78
CA GLN A 24 -6.33 2.61 -13.94
C GLN A 24 -6.37 4.10 -14.34
N VAL A 25 -6.09 4.99 -13.38
CA VAL A 25 -6.12 6.45 -13.57
C VAL A 25 -4.75 7.11 -13.43
N THR A 26 -3.77 6.44 -12.79
CA THR A 26 -2.38 6.89 -12.68
C THR A 26 -1.44 6.04 -13.56
N SER A 27 -0.66 5.13 -12.96
CA SER A 27 0.17 4.14 -13.64
C SER A 27 0.48 2.97 -12.71
N HIS A 28 0.76 1.79 -13.28
CA HIS A 28 1.20 0.64 -12.49
C HIS A 28 2.48 0.92 -11.68
N LEU A 29 3.39 1.77 -12.18
CA LEU A 29 4.62 2.13 -11.46
C LEU A 29 4.31 2.92 -10.18
N HIS A 30 3.39 3.87 -10.28
CA HIS A 30 2.95 4.69 -9.15
C HIS A 30 2.29 3.79 -8.10
N ALA A 31 1.20 3.10 -8.45
CA ALA A 31 0.48 2.22 -7.54
C ALA A 31 1.36 1.15 -6.87
N MET A 32 2.32 0.56 -7.61
CA MET A 32 3.25 -0.41 -7.03
C MET A 32 4.18 0.21 -5.98
N ARG A 33 4.60 1.47 -6.16
CA ARG A 33 5.41 2.18 -5.15
C ARG A 33 4.61 2.39 -3.88
N GLU A 34 3.35 2.79 -4.01
CA GLU A 34 2.49 3.00 -2.86
C GLU A 34 2.25 1.71 -2.08
N VAL A 35 1.83 0.64 -2.76
CA VAL A 35 1.61 -0.68 -2.15
C VAL A 35 2.87 -1.18 -1.45
N ALA A 36 4.04 -1.00 -2.06
CA ALA A 36 5.32 -1.39 -1.47
C ALA A 36 5.67 -0.56 -0.23
N ALA A 37 5.44 0.76 -0.27
CA ALA A 37 5.70 1.66 0.86
C ALA A 37 4.78 1.37 2.05
N ILE A 38 3.48 1.19 1.80
CA ILE A 38 2.50 0.82 2.83
C ILE A 38 2.89 -0.51 3.48
N SER A 39 3.20 -1.52 2.66
CA SER A 39 3.61 -2.85 3.15
C SER A 39 4.89 -2.78 4.00
N TYR A 40 5.85 -1.95 3.61
CA TYR A 40 7.08 -1.73 4.37
C TYR A 40 6.81 -1.08 5.72
N LEU A 41 5.96 -0.03 5.77
CA LEU A 41 5.60 0.64 7.02
C LEU A 41 4.82 -0.28 7.97
N ILE A 42 3.92 -1.11 7.46
CA ILE A 42 3.26 -2.15 8.27
C ILE A 42 4.31 -3.10 8.85
N GLY A 43 5.27 -3.56 8.05
CA GLY A 43 6.39 -4.40 8.51
C GLY A 43 7.30 -3.72 9.55
N LYS A 44 7.33 -2.38 9.57
CA LYS A 44 8.04 -1.57 10.58
C LYS A 44 7.28 -1.39 11.88
N GLY A 45 6.01 -1.82 11.94
CA GLY A 45 5.16 -1.76 13.15
C GLY A 45 4.13 -0.64 13.15
N TYR A 46 3.95 0.08 12.03
CA TYR A 46 2.84 1.01 11.88
C TYR A 46 1.53 0.21 11.72
N ASP A 47 0.43 0.70 12.30
CA ASP A 47 -0.87 0.12 11.99
C ASP A 47 -1.24 0.40 10.51
N PRO A 48 -2.08 -0.44 9.88
CA PRO A 48 -2.37 -0.35 8.46
C PRO A 48 -2.96 1.00 8.02
N GLN A 49 -3.76 1.65 8.87
CA GLN A 49 -4.37 2.93 8.55
C GLN A 49 -3.33 4.06 8.58
N THR A 50 -2.47 4.10 9.60
CA THR A 50 -1.39 5.08 9.68
C THR A 50 -0.40 4.91 8.52
N ALA A 51 -0.06 3.66 8.15
CA ALA A 51 0.81 3.39 7.00
C ALA A 51 0.23 3.94 5.69
N TYR A 52 -1.04 3.67 5.42
CA TYR A 52 -1.77 4.19 4.26
C TYR A 52 -1.79 5.73 4.23
N LEU A 53 -2.27 6.38 5.29
CA LEU A 53 -2.37 7.84 5.35
C LEU A 53 -1.00 8.53 5.25
N THR A 54 0.06 7.88 5.72
CA THR A 54 1.43 8.39 5.57
C THR A 54 1.85 8.44 4.11
N VAL A 55 1.61 7.36 3.35
CA VAL A 55 1.98 7.30 1.92
C VAL A 55 1.15 8.27 1.10
N GLU A 56 -0.16 8.33 1.31
CA GLU A 56 -1.05 9.30 0.63
C GLU A 56 -0.63 10.77 0.89
N SER A 57 -0.08 11.06 2.08
CA SER A 57 0.40 12.41 2.40
C SER A 57 1.62 12.84 1.58
N TRP A 58 2.34 11.89 0.97
CA TRP A 58 3.48 12.19 0.10
C TRP A 58 2.99 12.73 -1.25
N GLU A 59 1.86 12.23 -1.76
CA GLU A 59 1.24 12.73 -2.99
C GLU A 59 0.80 14.19 -2.91
N VAL A 60 0.37 14.67 -1.73
CA VAL A 60 0.02 16.10 -1.53
C VAL A 60 1.22 17.03 -1.76
N ASN A 61 2.44 16.51 -1.65
CA ASN A 61 3.68 17.22 -1.96
C ASN A 61 4.20 16.92 -3.38
N GLU A 62 3.61 15.96 -4.10
CA GLU A 62 3.84 15.71 -5.53
C GLU A 62 2.91 16.65 -6.32
N VAL A 63 3.25 17.93 -6.34
CA VAL A 63 2.55 18.92 -7.17
C VAL A 63 2.71 18.52 -8.65
N PHE A 64 1.60 18.13 -9.29
CA PHE A 64 1.49 17.88 -10.74
C PHE A 64 1.84 19.11 -11.58
#